data_AF-A0A7S2DZ60-F1
#
_entry.id   AF-A0A7S2DZ60-F1
#
_cell.length_a   1.000
_cell.length_b   1.000
_cell.length_c   1.000
_cell.angle_alpha   90.00
_cell.angle_beta   90.00
_cell.angle_gamma   90.00
#
_symmetry.space_group_name_H-M   'P 1'
#
loop_
_entity.id
_entity.type
_entity.pdbx_description
1 polymer ?
#
loop_
_entity_poly.entity_id
_entity_poly.type
_entity_poly.pdbx_seq_one_letter_code
_entity_poly.pdbx_strand_id
1 'polypeptide(L)'
;MMKALTLFAAVDSALSFSVVSGPSARASARASQLQMKEYRIAPSILSADFARLGEEVENVLAAGADVVHFDVMDNHYVPNLTIGPMVCTALKKYGIEAPIDVHLMVSPVDAIIGDFANAGADYITFHPEATTHIDRSLQLVRAAGCKSGLVFNPSTSLDILKYVMDKVDIILLMSVNPGFGGQSFIPATLDKAREARKMIDESGTVSCKG
;
A
#
# COMPACT_ATOMS: atom_id res chain seq x y z
N MET A 1 10.16 -9.21 19.86
CA MET A 1 8.81 -9.69 19.50
C MET A 1 8.44 -9.02 18.18
N MET A 2 8.76 -9.65 17.04
CA MET A 2 8.49 -9.06 15.71
C MET A 2 6.98 -9.06 15.46
N LYS A 3 6.37 -7.88 15.57
CA LYS A 3 4.95 -7.64 15.26
C LYS A 3 4.86 -7.43 13.74
N ALA A 4 3.96 -8.17 13.09
CA ALA A 4 3.51 -8.07 11.69
C ALA A 4 4.48 -7.37 10.71
N LEU A 5 5.32 -8.15 10.03
CA LEU A 5 6.10 -7.67 8.88
C LEU A 5 5.23 -7.82 7.63
N THR A 6 4.70 -6.73 7.11
CA THR A 6 4.05 -6.71 5.79
C THR A 6 5.14 -6.74 4.72
N LEU A 7 5.23 -7.85 3.98
CA LEU A 7 6.20 -7.99 2.88
C LEU A 7 5.61 -7.38 1.60
N PHE A 8 6.23 -6.29 1.11
CA PHE A 8 5.83 -5.63 -0.13
C PHE A 8 6.39 -6.34 -1.35
N ALA A 9 5.54 -6.66 -2.31
CA ALA A 9 5.94 -6.82 -3.71
C ALA A 9 5.43 -5.60 -4.48
N ALA A 10 6.33 -4.66 -4.78
CA ALA A 10 6.00 -3.51 -5.64
C ALA A 10 6.03 -3.97 -7.11
N VAL A 11 4.92 -3.79 -7.82
CA VAL A 11 4.85 -3.98 -9.27
C VAL A 11 5.07 -2.61 -9.90
N ASP A 12 6.11 -2.45 -10.74
CA ASP A 12 6.36 -1.19 -11.45
C ASP A 12 5.92 -1.29 -12.91
N SER A 13 5.14 -0.31 -13.36
CA SER A 13 4.77 -0.15 -14.77
C SER A 13 5.56 1.03 -15.34
N ALA A 14 6.61 0.70 -16.08
CA ALA A 14 7.34 1.69 -16.88
C ALA A 14 7.45 1.16 -18.31
N LEU A 15 6.69 1.75 -19.24
CA LEU A 15 7.09 2.11 -20.61
C LEU A 15 5.87 2.56 -21.42
N SER A 16 5.69 3.87 -21.56
CA SER A 16 5.08 4.45 -22.75
C SER A 16 6.05 5.49 -23.32
N PHE A 17 6.58 5.17 -24.52
CA PHE A 17 7.38 6.10 -25.30
C PHE A 17 6.46 7.17 -25.87
N SER A 18 6.76 8.45 -25.62
CA SER A 18 6.30 9.56 -26.43
C SER A 18 7.45 10.53 -26.64
N VAL A 19 7.80 10.71 -27.91
CA VAL A 19 8.85 11.61 -28.39
C VAL A 19 8.30 13.04 -28.34
N VAL A 20 8.76 13.87 -27.40
CA VAL A 20 8.77 15.34 -27.55
C VAL A 20 10.03 15.92 -26.89
N SER A 21 10.60 16.90 -27.59
CA SER A 21 11.92 17.51 -27.53
C SER A 21 12.33 18.24 -26.23
N GLY A 22 13.57 17.98 -25.79
CA GLY A 22 14.53 18.95 -25.20
C GLY A 22 14.50 19.18 -23.67
N PRO A 23 15.59 18.88 -22.91
CA PRO A 23 15.63 19.12 -21.47
C PRO A 23 16.12 20.54 -21.11
N SER A 24 15.40 21.22 -20.22
CA SER A 24 15.95 22.30 -19.40
C SER A 24 16.82 21.68 -18.29
N ALA A 25 18.06 22.14 -18.18
CA ALA A 25 19.14 21.60 -17.34
C ALA A 25 18.86 21.59 -15.81
N ARG A 26 17.69 22.05 -15.35
CA ARG A 26 17.30 22.05 -13.93
C ARG A 26 16.52 20.82 -13.48
N ALA A 27 15.94 20.04 -14.41
CA ALA A 27 15.19 18.82 -14.09
C ALA A 27 16.08 17.56 -13.93
N SER A 28 17.33 17.63 -14.36
CA SER A 28 18.23 16.48 -14.51
C SER A 28 18.95 16.04 -13.22
N ALA A 29 18.78 16.72 -12.09
CA ALA A 29 19.58 16.48 -10.88
C ALA A 29 18.82 15.85 -9.70
N ARG A 30 17.51 15.59 -9.81
CA ARG A 30 16.71 14.97 -8.73
C ARG A 30 16.22 13.55 -9.01
N ALA A 31 16.39 13.05 -10.25
CA ALA A 31 15.97 11.71 -10.63
C ALA A 31 17.01 10.61 -10.34
N SER A 32 18.16 10.95 -9.74
CA SER A 32 19.30 10.06 -9.61
C SER A 32 19.65 9.75 -8.16
N GLN A 33 18.73 9.19 -7.35
CA GLN A 33 19.12 8.50 -6.10
C GLN A 33 18.03 7.71 -5.35
N LEU A 34 16.95 7.28 -5.99
CA LEU A 34 16.19 6.15 -5.43
C LEU A 34 16.97 4.88 -5.79
N GLN A 35 17.95 4.51 -4.95
CA GLN A 35 18.47 3.15 -4.94
C GLN A 35 17.26 2.22 -4.81
N MET A 36 17.02 1.41 -5.84
CA MET A 36 15.97 0.40 -5.83
C MET A 36 16.32 -0.62 -4.74
N LYS A 37 15.79 -0.41 -3.53
CA LYS A 37 15.88 -1.41 -2.47
C LYS A 37 15.07 -2.63 -2.92
N GLU A 38 15.74 -3.78 -2.88
CA GLU A 38 15.18 -5.09 -3.20
C GLU A 38 14.02 -5.45 -2.25
N TYR A 39 14.08 -4.98 -1.01
CA TYR A 39 13.04 -5.16 0.01
C TYR A 39 12.71 -3.84 0.69
N ARG A 40 11.42 -3.65 1.02
CA ARG A 40 10.92 -2.52 1.79
C ARG A 40 10.28 -2.99 3.08
N ILE A 41 10.47 -2.20 4.15
CA ILE A 41 9.83 -2.41 5.44
C ILE A 41 8.86 -1.27 5.68
N ALA A 42 7.57 -1.59 5.87
CA ALA A 42 6.56 -0.63 6.30
C ALA A 42 6.00 -1.01 7.68
N PRO A 43 6.50 -0.42 8.77
CA PRO A 43 5.90 -0.59 10.09
C PRO A 43 4.47 -0.05 10.11
N SER A 44 3.55 -0.85 10.67
CA SER A 44 2.18 -0.43 10.94
C SER A 44 2.11 0.45 12.18
N ILE A 45 1.51 1.63 12.03
CA ILE A 45 1.28 2.54 13.16
C ILE A 45 0.21 2.04 14.13
N LEU A 46 -0.54 0.97 13.79
CA LEU A 46 -1.52 0.35 14.68
C LEU A 46 -0.89 -0.13 16.01
N SER A 47 0.41 -0.44 15.99
CA SER A 47 1.15 -0.90 17.18
C SER A 47 1.93 0.20 17.90
N ALA A 48 1.85 1.46 17.43
CA ALA A 48 2.58 2.59 17.99
C ALA A 48 1.90 3.18 19.23
N ASP A 49 2.65 3.97 19.98
CA ASP A 49 2.08 4.84 21.02
C ASP A 49 1.39 6.06 20.40
N PHE A 50 0.06 6.00 20.29
CA PHE A 50 -0.74 7.09 19.71
C PHE A 50 -0.63 8.41 20.46
N ALA A 51 -0.20 8.42 21.73
CA ALA A 51 0.02 9.67 22.47
C ALA A 51 1.24 10.45 21.95
N ARG A 52 2.16 9.79 21.22
CA ARG A 52 3.41 10.35 20.71
C ARG A 52 3.67 9.93 19.27
N LEU A 53 2.60 9.85 18.46
CA LEU A 53 2.63 9.22 17.15
C LEU A 53 3.66 9.82 16.18
N GLY A 54 3.86 11.15 16.20
CA GLY A 54 4.87 11.80 15.35
C GLY A 54 6.30 11.31 15.67
N GLU A 55 6.65 11.26 16.96
CA GLU A 55 7.95 10.76 17.44
C GLU A 55 8.11 9.26 17.16
N GLU A 56 7.07 8.45 17.37
CA GLU A 56 7.10 7.01 17.07
C GLU A 56 7.41 6.75 15.59
N VAL A 57 6.80 7.52 14.69
CA VAL A 57 7.01 7.42 13.24
C VAL A 57 8.43 7.88 12.86
N GLU A 58 8.90 9.00 13.40
CA GLU A 58 10.28 9.45 13.18
C GLU A 58 11.30 8.41 13.64
N ASN A 59 11.10 7.80 14.81
CA ASN A 59 11.99 6.78 15.37
C ASN A 59 12.08 5.53 14.48
N VAL A 60 10.96 5.03 13.94
CA VAL A 60 11.02 3.84 13.06
C VAL A 60 11.63 4.17 11.69
N LEU A 61 11.43 5.39 11.17
CA LEU A 61 12.09 5.86 9.95
C LEU A 61 13.60 6.00 10.15
N ALA A 62 14.04 6.59 11.26
CA ALA A 62 15.44 6.67 11.64
C ALA A 62 16.08 5.28 11.84
N ALA A 63 15.29 4.28 12.26
CA ALA A 63 15.71 2.89 12.35
C ALA A 63 15.77 2.15 10.99
N GLY A 64 15.41 2.80 9.89
CA GLY A 64 15.57 2.28 8.53
C GLY A 64 14.28 1.81 7.86
N ALA A 65 13.10 2.12 8.41
CA ALA A 65 11.84 1.90 7.71
C ALA A 65 11.75 2.73 6.43
N ASP A 66 11.05 2.20 5.42
CA ASP A 66 10.96 2.80 4.08
C ASP A 66 9.63 3.54 3.85
N VAL A 67 8.57 3.08 4.53
CA VAL A 67 7.18 3.48 4.31
C VAL A 67 6.46 3.47 5.66
N VAL A 68 5.46 4.32 5.84
CA VAL A 68 4.59 4.30 7.04
C VAL A 68 3.27 3.62 6.68
N HIS A 69 2.96 2.49 7.32
CA HIS A 69 1.74 1.73 7.01
C HIS A 69 0.57 2.10 7.93
N PHE A 70 -0.58 2.37 7.33
CA PHE A 70 -1.82 2.76 7.97
C PHE A 70 -2.87 1.67 7.83
N ASP A 71 -3.26 1.06 8.94
CA ASP A 71 -4.40 0.13 9.01
C ASP A 71 -5.68 0.90 9.34
N VAL A 72 -6.52 1.16 8.34
CA VAL A 72 -7.75 1.94 8.46
C VAL A 72 -8.94 1.01 8.57
N MET A 73 -9.67 1.09 9.67
CA MET A 73 -10.79 0.19 9.99
C MET A 73 -12.02 1.00 10.39
N ASP A 74 -13.22 0.58 9.95
CA ASP A 74 -14.49 1.31 10.14
C ASP A 74 -15.49 0.64 11.09
N ASN A 75 -15.08 -0.43 11.77
CA ASN A 75 -15.94 -1.28 12.60
C ASN A 75 -17.12 -1.95 11.85
N HIS A 76 -17.08 -1.97 10.51
CA HIS A 76 -18.08 -2.61 9.67
C HIS A 76 -17.46 -3.73 8.84
N TYR A 77 -16.41 -3.44 8.07
CA TYR A 77 -15.70 -4.47 7.30
C TYR A 77 -14.92 -5.42 8.21
N VAL A 78 -14.34 -4.88 9.30
CA VAL A 78 -13.69 -5.62 10.38
C VAL A 78 -14.27 -5.19 11.73
N PRO A 79 -14.24 -6.03 12.77
CA PRO A 79 -14.83 -5.71 14.08
C PRO A 79 -13.90 -4.85 14.95
N ASN A 80 -13.36 -3.76 14.38
CA ASN A 80 -12.50 -2.80 15.07
C ASN A 80 -12.56 -1.41 14.39
N LEU A 81 -12.31 -0.34 15.14
CA LEU A 81 -12.25 1.06 14.67
C LEU A 81 -10.88 1.63 14.98
N THR A 82 -10.16 2.14 13.98
CA THR A 82 -8.79 2.65 14.18
C THR A 82 -8.72 4.15 13.97
N ILE A 83 -8.31 4.59 12.78
CA ILE A 83 -7.91 5.96 12.47
C ILE A 83 -8.47 6.36 11.11
N GLY A 84 -8.66 7.67 10.94
CA GLY A 84 -9.11 8.25 9.68
C GLY A 84 -8.08 9.17 9.01
N PRO A 85 -8.47 9.81 7.90
CA PRO A 85 -7.62 10.71 7.10
C PRO A 85 -6.97 11.85 7.88
N MET A 86 -7.58 12.29 8.99
CA MET A 86 -7.02 13.34 9.84
C MET A 86 -5.67 12.95 10.45
N VAL A 87 -5.44 11.66 10.73
CA VAL A 87 -4.15 11.18 11.27
C VAL A 87 -3.07 11.24 10.19
N CYS A 88 -3.40 10.87 8.96
CA CYS A 88 -2.51 11.02 7.80
C CYS A 88 -2.11 12.49 7.60
N THR A 89 -3.10 13.40 7.61
CA THR A 89 -2.86 14.85 7.53
C THR A 89 -1.98 15.35 8.66
N ALA A 90 -2.18 14.86 9.90
CA ALA A 90 -1.39 15.27 11.06
C ALA A 90 0.08 14.84 10.92
N LEU A 91 0.36 13.62 10.45
CA LEU A 91 1.74 13.17 10.22
C LEU A 91 2.43 13.94 9.08
N LYS A 92 1.74 14.22 7.98
CA LYS A 92 2.31 15.06 6.91
C LYS A 92 2.61 16.47 7.43
N LYS A 93 1.75 17.07 8.27
CA LYS A 93 2.01 18.37 8.93
C LYS A 93 3.12 18.33 9.97
N TYR A 94 3.31 17.20 10.65
CA TYR A 94 4.40 16.99 11.60
C TYR A 94 5.77 17.02 10.90
N GLY A 95 5.82 16.75 9.59
CA GLY A 95 7.04 16.75 8.79
C GLY A 95 7.47 15.37 8.30
N ILE A 96 6.58 14.37 8.37
CA ILE A 96 6.86 13.04 7.82
C ILE A 96 6.85 13.11 6.29
N GLU A 97 8.03 13.03 5.68
CA GLU A 97 8.21 13.02 4.22
C GLU A 97 8.18 11.61 3.61
N ALA A 98 8.31 10.57 4.43
CA ALA A 98 8.27 9.19 3.97
C ALA A 98 6.91 8.86 3.30
N PRO A 99 6.90 7.94 2.32
CA PRO A 99 5.67 7.50 1.69
C PRO A 99 4.70 6.91 2.73
N ILE A 100 3.41 7.21 2.58
CA ILE A 100 2.33 6.65 3.42
C ILE A 100 1.56 5.60 2.62
N ASP A 101 1.52 4.37 3.14
CA ASP A 101 0.74 3.26 2.59
C ASP A 101 -0.54 3.06 3.40
N VAL A 102 -1.68 3.35 2.78
CA VAL A 102 -3.00 3.25 3.40
C VAL A 102 -3.66 1.94 2.99
N HIS A 103 -3.93 1.10 3.98
CA HIS A 103 -4.68 -0.13 3.86
C HIS A 103 -6.11 0.07 4.39
N LEU A 104 -7.06 0.08 3.46
CA LEU A 104 -8.48 0.29 3.73
C LEU A 104 -9.20 -1.05 4.03
N MET A 105 -9.41 -1.31 5.30
CA MET A 105 -10.33 -2.34 5.84
C MET A 105 -11.68 -1.70 6.19
N VAL A 106 -12.34 -1.11 5.19
CA VAL A 106 -13.61 -0.39 5.33
C VAL A 106 -14.59 -0.77 4.22
N SER A 107 -15.90 -0.56 4.40
CA SER A 107 -16.90 -0.78 3.35
C SER A 107 -18.06 0.23 3.45
N PRO A 108 -18.35 1.02 2.40
CA PRO A 108 -17.70 1.06 1.08
C PRO A 108 -16.39 1.86 1.05
N VAL A 109 -15.59 1.70 0.00
CA VAL A 109 -14.22 2.28 -0.11
C VAL A 109 -14.14 3.62 -0.85
N ASP A 110 -15.04 3.90 -1.80
CA ASP A 110 -14.85 4.99 -2.78
C ASP A 110 -14.74 6.38 -2.14
N ALA A 111 -15.56 6.69 -1.12
CA ALA A 111 -15.51 8.00 -0.46
C ALA A 111 -14.18 8.20 0.29
N ILE A 112 -13.74 7.18 1.03
CA ILE A 112 -12.56 7.28 1.87
C ILE A 112 -11.24 7.31 1.07
N ILE A 113 -11.25 6.76 -0.17
CA ILE A 113 -10.11 6.86 -1.10
C ILE A 113 -9.76 8.32 -1.35
N GLY A 114 -10.76 9.14 -1.69
CA GLY A 114 -10.55 10.58 -1.94
C GLY A 114 -10.03 11.32 -0.71
N ASP A 115 -10.56 10.99 0.47
CA ASP A 115 -10.14 11.63 1.71
C ASP A 115 -8.68 11.32 2.08
N PHE A 116 -8.24 10.07 1.94
CA PHE A 116 -6.84 9.71 2.20
C PHE A 116 -5.88 10.23 1.14
N ALA A 117 -6.28 10.25 -0.13
CA ALA A 117 -5.47 10.86 -1.18
C ALA A 117 -5.23 12.35 -0.90
N ASN A 118 -6.29 13.10 -0.55
CA ASN A 118 -6.20 14.51 -0.16
C ASN A 118 -5.38 14.72 1.12
N ALA A 119 -5.38 13.75 2.04
CA ALA A 119 -4.56 13.78 3.26
C ALA A 119 -3.07 13.51 3.01
N GLY A 120 -2.69 13.08 1.79
CA GLY A 120 -1.31 12.84 1.38
C GLY A 120 -0.90 11.37 1.36
N ALA A 121 -1.84 10.42 1.18
CA ALA A 121 -1.48 9.02 0.94
C ALA A 121 -0.71 8.86 -0.37
N ASP A 122 0.30 7.98 -0.37
CA ASP A 122 1.10 7.66 -1.55
C ASP A 122 0.61 6.34 -2.20
N TYR A 123 0.20 5.40 -1.37
CA TYR A 123 -0.41 4.14 -1.77
C TYR A 123 -1.78 4.00 -1.09
N ILE A 124 -2.76 3.48 -1.82
CA ILE A 124 -4.06 3.11 -1.27
C ILE A 124 -4.40 1.70 -1.75
N THR A 125 -4.54 0.80 -0.79
CA THR A 125 -4.95 -0.59 -1.01
C THR A 125 -6.29 -0.84 -0.35
N PHE A 126 -7.14 -1.65 -0.98
CA PHE A 126 -8.44 -2.00 -0.44
C PHE A 126 -8.81 -3.45 -0.77
N HIS A 127 -9.76 -3.99 -0.01
CA HIS A 127 -10.26 -5.34 -0.22
C HIS A 127 -11.26 -5.41 -1.38
N PRO A 128 -11.14 -6.38 -2.31
CA PRO A 128 -12.09 -6.53 -3.41
C PRO A 128 -13.52 -6.81 -2.92
N GLU A 129 -13.69 -7.41 -1.74
CA GLU A 129 -14.98 -7.68 -1.11
C GLU A 129 -15.68 -6.42 -0.57
N ALA A 130 -14.96 -5.31 -0.43
CA ALA A 130 -15.47 -4.07 0.14
C ALA A 130 -16.06 -3.10 -0.90
N THR A 131 -16.08 -3.47 -2.18
CA THR A 131 -16.66 -2.67 -3.26
C THR A 131 -17.38 -3.53 -4.27
N THR A 132 -18.48 -3.00 -4.83
CA THR A 132 -19.19 -3.64 -5.94
C THR A 132 -18.42 -3.51 -7.26
N HIS A 133 -17.61 -2.45 -7.43
CA HIS A 133 -17.00 -2.10 -8.70
C HIS A 133 -15.48 -1.91 -8.57
N ILE A 134 -14.77 -3.03 -8.39
CA ILE A 134 -13.32 -3.09 -8.14
C ILE A 134 -12.51 -2.27 -9.16
N ASP A 135 -12.78 -2.45 -10.46
CA ASP A 135 -12.10 -1.72 -11.54
C ASP A 135 -12.27 -0.20 -11.41
N ARG A 136 -13.48 0.28 -11.05
CA ARG A 136 -13.75 1.71 -10.83
C ARG A 136 -13.00 2.23 -9.60
N SER A 137 -13.01 1.48 -8.50
CA SER A 137 -12.33 1.88 -7.27
C SER A 137 -10.80 1.96 -7.47
N LEU A 138 -10.20 1.03 -8.24
CA LEU A 138 -8.78 1.12 -8.63
C LEU A 138 -8.49 2.36 -9.49
N GLN A 139 -9.34 2.66 -10.47
CA GLN A 139 -9.21 3.87 -11.29
C GLN A 139 -9.31 5.15 -10.44
N LEU A 140 -10.19 5.17 -9.44
CA LEU A 140 -10.34 6.31 -8.53
C LEU A 140 -9.05 6.59 -7.75
N VAL A 141 -8.39 5.56 -7.21
CA VAL A 141 -7.10 5.71 -6.52
C VAL A 141 -6.05 6.31 -7.45
N ARG A 142 -5.94 5.80 -8.69
CA ARG A 142 -4.96 6.28 -9.68
C ARG A 142 -5.24 7.71 -10.15
N ALA A 143 -6.52 8.04 -10.36
CA ALA A 143 -6.95 9.38 -10.74
C ALA A 143 -6.65 10.42 -9.64
N ALA A 144 -6.60 9.98 -8.38
CA ALA A 144 -6.18 10.79 -7.25
C ALA A 144 -4.64 10.94 -7.11
N GLY A 145 -3.86 10.32 -7.99
CA GLY A 145 -2.39 10.40 -8.01
C GLY A 145 -1.69 9.39 -7.09
N CYS A 146 -2.43 8.48 -6.46
CA CYS A 146 -1.88 7.43 -5.61
C CYS A 146 -1.61 6.15 -6.40
N LYS A 147 -0.70 5.32 -5.89
CA LYS A 147 -0.53 3.94 -6.36
C LYS A 147 -1.64 3.05 -5.82
N SER A 148 -2.27 2.27 -6.68
CA SER A 148 -3.45 1.46 -6.37
C SER A 148 -3.09 0.01 -6.07
N GLY A 149 -3.82 -0.62 -5.15
CA GLY A 149 -3.61 -2.03 -4.85
C GLY A 149 -4.82 -2.76 -4.32
N LEU A 150 -4.75 -4.08 -4.36
CA LEU A 150 -5.76 -4.97 -3.81
C LEU A 150 -5.21 -5.80 -2.66
N VAL A 151 -6.07 -6.00 -1.66
CA VAL A 151 -5.77 -6.77 -0.46
C VAL A 151 -6.55 -8.08 -0.47
N PHE A 152 -5.88 -9.19 -0.20
CA PHE A 152 -6.49 -10.51 -0.20
C PHE A 152 -6.51 -11.10 1.19
N ASN A 153 -7.70 -11.36 1.73
CA ASN A 153 -7.84 -12.12 2.97
C ASN A 153 -7.26 -13.53 2.81
N PRO A 154 -6.99 -14.26 3.91
CA PRO A 154 -6.43 -15.60 3.84
C PRO A 154 -7.22 -16.56 2.92
N SER A 155 -8.54 -16.45 2.87
CA SER A 155 -9.42 -17.28 2.04
C SER A 155 -9.71 -16.74 0.64
N THR A 156 -9.44 -15.45 0.35
CA THR A 156 -9.82 -14.81 -0.91
C THR A 156 -8.96 -15.29 -2.07
N SER A 157 -9.58 -15.71 -3.17
CA SER A 157 -8.86 -16.10 -4.40
C SER A 157 -8.19 -14.90 -5.06
N LEU A 158 -7.04 -15.14 -5.70
CA LEU A 158 -6.34 -14.15 -6.52
C LEU A 158 -6.95 -13.97 -7.92
N ASP A 159 -7.95 -14.77 -8.28
CA ASP A 159 -8.53 -14.81 -9.65
C ASP A 159 -8.97 -13.45 -10.19
N ILE A 160 -9.43 -12.55 -9.32
CA ILE A 160 -9.86 -11.20 -9.71
C ILE A 160 -8.72 -10.43 -10.41
N LEU A 161 -7.47 -10.67 -10.05
CA LEU A 161 -6.30 -9.99 -10.62
C LEU A 161 -6.19 -10.23 -12.12
N LYS A 162 -6.70 -11.35 -12.65
CA LYS A 162 -6.70 -11.65 -14.10
C LYS A 162 -7.38 -10.55 -14.93
N TYR A 163 -8.28 -9.77 -14.33
CA TYR A 163 -9.08 -8.76 -15.02
C TYR A 163 -8.64 -7.32 -14.73
N VAL A 164 -7.77 -7.12 -13.73
CA VAL A 164 -7.41 -5.77 -13.25
C VAL A 164 -5.91 -5.58 -12.99
N MET A 165 -5.07 -6.56 -13.35
CA MET A 165 -3.62 -6.51 -13.11
C MET A 165 -2.96 -5.22 -13.64
N ASP A 166 -3.46 -4.69 -14.76
CA ASP A 166 -2.98 -3.45 -15.39
C ASP A 166 -3.18 -2.18 -14.53
N LYS A 167 -3.99 -2.29 -13.46
CA LYS A 167 -4.35 -1.19 -12.54
C LYS A 167 -3.89 -1.47 -11.11
N VAL A 168 -3.07 -2.49 -10.89
CA VAL A 168 -2.60 -2.91 -9.56
C VAL A 168 -1.10 -2.71 -9.47
N ASP A 169 -0.69 -1.72 -8.67
CA ASP A 169 0.72 -1.45 -8.35
C ASP A 169 1.18 -2.25 -7.11
N ILE A 170 0.24 -2.63 -6.23
CA ILE A 170 0.49 -3.40 -5.00
C ILE A 170 -0.53 -4.53 -4.83
N ILE A 171 -0.03 -5.74 -4.56
CA ILE A 171 -0.83 -6.87 -4.07
C ILE A 171 -0.46 -7.11 -2.61
N LEU A 172 -1.39 -6.88 -1.69
CA LEU A 172 -1.22 -7.14 -0.26
C LEU A 172 -1.89 -8.47 0.12
N LEU A 173 -1.11 -9.40 0.67
CA LEU A 173 -1.62 -10.68 1.13
C LEU A 173 -1.73 -10.66 2.65
N MET A 174 -2.94 -10.82 3.16
CA MET A 174 -3.15 -10.90 4.60
C MET A 174 -2.65 -12.23 5.14
N SER A 175 -1.61 -12.17 5.97
CA SER A 175 -1.06 -13.35 6.65
C SER A 175 -1.71 -13.65 8.00
N VAL A 176 -2.76 -12.91 8.33
CA VAL A 176 -3.61 -13.01 9.52
C VAL A 176 -5.02 -12.60 9.10
N ASN A 177 -6.05 -12.87 9.90
CA ASN A 177 -7.35 -12.26 9.62
C ASN A 177 -7.32 -10.77 9.98
N PRO A 178 -7.78 -9.86 9.11
CA PRO A 178 -7.72 -8.42 9.38
C PRO A 178 -8.54 -8.04 10.62
N GLY A 179 -8.16 -6.93 11.26
CA GLY A 179 -8.88 -6.35 12.40
C GLY A 179 -8.03 -6.16 13.66
N PHE A 180 -7.02 -7.01 13.89
CA PHE A 180 -6.20 -6.95 15.11
C PHE A 180 -4.72 -7.24 14.86
N GLY A 181 -3.84 -6.49 15.52
CA GLY A 181 -2.41 -6.77 15.56
C GLY A 181 -2.04 -7.94 16.49
N GLY A 182 -0.79 -8.42 16.40
CA GLY A 182 -0.23 -9.42 17.32
C GLY A 182 -0.67 -10.87 17.09
N GLN A 183 -1.39 -11.14 16.01
CA GLN A 183 -1.77 -12.49 15.60
C GLN A 183 -0.59 -13.29 15.03
N SER A 184 -0.67 -14.62 15.12
CA SER A 184 0.32 -15.54 14.54
C SER A 184 0.18 -15.62 13.01
N PHE A 185 1.32 -15.66 12.32
CA PHE A 185 1.40 -15.80 10.88
C PHE A 185 0.72 -17.11 10.39
N ILE A 186 -0.12 -17.02 9.36
CA ILE A 186 -0.75 -18.16 8.68
C ILE A 186 0.20 -18.70 7.59
N PRO A 187 0.76 -19.92 7.73
CA PRO A 187 1.80 -20.43 6.81
C PRO A 187 1.37 -20.52 5.34
N ALA A 188 0.10 -20.84 5.07
CA ALA A 188 -0.46 -20.96 3.72
C ALA A 188 -0.36 -19.65 2.91
N THR A 189 -0.15 -18.51 3.57
CA THR A 189 0.08 -17.22 2.90
C THR A 189 1.33 -17.25 2.01
N LEU A 190 2.33 -18.07 2.34
CA LEU A 190 3.53 -18.22 1.50
C LEU A 190 3.21 -18.89 0.16
N ASP A 191 2.27 -19.83 0.13
CA ASP A 191 1.83 -20.46 -1.12
C ASP A 191 1.07 -19.45 -1.98
N LYS A 192 0.19 -18.66 -1.36
CA LYS A 192 -0.50 -17.55 -2.04
C LYS A 192 0.48 -16.48 -2.55
N ALA A 193 1.58 -16.22 -1.84
CA ALA A 193 2.63 -15.32 -2.29
C ALA A 193 3.36 -15.83 -3.55
N ARG A 194 3.62 -17.14 -3.62
CA ARG A 194 4.20 -17.77 -4.83
C ARG A 194 3.23 -17.69 -6.00
N GLU A 195 1.94 -17.90 -5.76
CA GLU A 195 0.90 -17.75 -6.78
C GLU A 195 0.83 -16.31 -7.31
N ALA A 196 0.78 -15.32 -6.41
CA ALA A 196 0.79 -13.90 -6.78
C ALA A 196 2.04 -13.53 -7.59
N ARG A 197 3.24 -13.97 -7.15
CA ARG A 197 4.49 -13.77 -7.89
C ARG A 197 4.41 -14.31 -9.32
N LYS A 198 3.93 -15.55 -9.48
CA LYS A 198 3.73 -16.17 -10.80
C LYS A 198 2.79 -15.34 -11.67
N MET A 199 1.65 -14.88 -11.14
CA MET A 199 0.71 -14.04 -11.88
C MET A 199 1.33 -12.71 -12.31
N ILE A 200 2.17 -12.09 -11.46
CA ILE A 200 2.88 -10.87 -11.82
C ILE A 200 3.87 -11.16 -12.96
N ASP A 201 4.65 -12.24 -12.87
CA ASP A 201 5.61 -12.64 -13.93
C ASP A 201 4.90 -12.89 -15.29
N GLU A 202 3.74 -13.55 -15.26
CA GLU A 202 2.94 -13.86 -16.46
C GLU A 202 2.26 -12.62 -17.07
N SER A 203 1.98 -11.59 -16.28
CA SER A 203 1.32 -10.36 -16.77
C SER A 203 2.20 -9.48 -17.66
N GLY A 204 3.52 -9.73 -17.69
CA GLY A 204 4.47 -8.94 -18.48
C GLY A 204 4.78 -7.55 -17.90
N THR A 205 4.16 -7.19 -16.76
CA THR A 205 4.52 -6.01 -15.97
C THR A 205 5.87 -6.28 -15.29
N VAL A 206 6.92 -5.58 -15.71
CA VAL A 206 8.31 -5.98 -15.51
C VAL A 206 8.73 -6.08 -14.02
N SER A 207 9.09 -7.31 -13.64
CA SER A 207 9.98 -7.81 -12.58
C SER A 207 10.00 -7.16 -11.18
N CYS A 208 9.51 -7.90 -10.19
CA CYS A 208 10.23 -7.96 -8.92
C CYS A 208 11.41 -8.93 -9.15
N LYS A 209 12.62 -8.43 -9.38
CA LYS A 209 13.82 -9.27 -9.26
C LYS A 209 14.19 -9.32 -7.78
N GLY A 210 14.13 -10.51 -7.20
CA GLY A 210 14.47 -10.83 -5.81
C GLY A 210 13.91 -12.18 -5.43
#